data_AF-A0A8S3ZUD1-F1
#
_entry.id   AF-A0A8S3ZUD1-F1
#
_cell.length_a   1.000
_cell.length_b   1.000
_cell.length_c   1.000
_cell.angle_alpha   90.00
_cell.angle_beta   90.00
_cell.angle_gamma   90.00
#
_symmetry.space_group_name_H-M   'P 1'
#
loop_
_entity.id
_entity.type
_entity.pdbx_description
1 polymer ?
#
loop_
_entity_poly.entity_id
_entity_poly.type
_entity_poly.pdbx_seq_one_letter_code
_entity_poly.pdbx_strand_id
1 'polypeptide(L)' 'MFCFKETRISSQTTLERRYSPDEFRVNGALQNLEEFATTFRCAPGTRMNPVNKCRVYF' A
#
# COMPACT_ATOMS: atom_id res chain seq x y z
N MET A 1 11.64 8.35 1.63
CA MET A 1 10.54 9.01 2.37
C MET A 1 9.81 8.06 3.31
N PHE A 2 9.28 6.91 2.86
CA PHE A 2 8.46 5.99 3.69
C PHE A 2 9.17 4.71 4.17
N CYS A 3 10.50 4.65 4.07
CA CYS A 3 11.24 3.52 4.61
C CYS A 3 11.40 3.75 6.12
N PHE A 4 10.60 3.04 6.91
CA PHE A 4 10.61 3.13 8.36
C PHE A 4 10.44 1.75 8.98
N LYS A 5 10.94 1.58 10.20
CA LYS A 5 10.86 0.33 10.96
C LYS A 5 10.31 0.63 12.35
N GLU A 6 9.25 -0.05 12.73
CA GLU A 6 8.62 0.10 14.04
C GLU A 6 8.97 -1.05 14.98
N THR A 7 8.95 -0.75 16.28
CA THR A 7 8.95 -1.78 17.33
C THR A 7 7.57 -2.42 17.45
N ARG A 8 7.48 -3.63 18.01
CA ARG A 8 6.21 -4.34 18.18
C ARG A 8 5.16 -3.54 18.96
N ILE A 9 5.61 -2.77 19.95
CA ILE A 9 4.76 -1.91 20.78
C ILE A 9 4.24 -0.74 19.93
N SER A 10 5.13 -0.08 19.17
CA SER A 10 4.75 0.97 18.23
C SER A 10 3.74 0.45 17.20
N SER A 11 3.98 -0.72 16.61
CA SER A 11 3.06 -1.27 15.60
C SER A 11 1.65 -1.51 16.14
N GLN A 12 1.50 -1.93 17.41
CA GLN A 12 0.19 -2.07 18.05
C GLN A 12 -0.47 -0.70 18.25
N THR A 13 0.27 0.30 18.70
CA THR A 13 -0.27 1.66 18.85
C THR A 13 -0.61 2.34 17.52
N THR A 14 0.09 2.01 16.43
CA THR A 14 -0.17 2.57 15.10
C THR A 14 -1.52 2.08 14.56
N LEU A 15 -1.97 0.88 14.93
CA LEU A 15 -3.31 0.39 14.59
C LEU A 15 -4.44 1.22 15.23
N GLU A 16 -4.18 1.88 16.36
CA GLU A 16 -5.15 2.76 17.02
C GLU A 16 -5.15 4.19 16.44
N ARG A 17 -4.19 4.53 15.58
CA ARG A 17 -4.09 5.86 14.97
C ARG A 17 -5.02 5.97 13.77
N ARG A 18 -5.44 7.21 13.46
CA ARG A 18 -6.31 7.52 12.29
C ARG A 18 -5.62 7.38 10.94
N TYR A 19 -4.36 6.99 10.90
CA TYR A 19 -3.60 6.81 9.67
C TYR A 19 -3.08 5.38 9.57
N SER A 20 -3.02 4.88 8.34
CA SER A 20 -2.48 3.56 8.05
C SER A 20 -0.97 3.51 8.32
N PRO A 21 -0.41 2.37 8.77
CA PRO A 21 1.04 2.19 8.86
C PRO A 21 1.73 2.45 7.51
N ASP A 22 2.98 2.92 7.55
CA ASP A 22 3.68 3.39 6.35
C ASP A 22 3.81 2.32 5.26
N GLU A 23 3.97 1.03 5.63
CA GLU A 23 4.00 -0.07 4.66
C GLU A 23 2.71 -0.17 3.82
N PHE A 24 1.56 0.11 4.43
CA PHE A 24 0.26 0.07 3.77
C PHE A 24 -0.01 1.35 3.00
N ARG A 25 0.54 2.48 3.45
CA ARG A 25 0.46 3.75 2.70
C ARG A 25 1.16 3.64 1.34
N VAL A 26 2.32 2.97 1.30
CA VAL A 26 3.03 2.72 0.04
C VAL A 26 2.34 1.62 -0.75
N ASN A 27 2.25 0.41 -0.18
CA ASN A 27 1.80 -0.74 -0.97
C ASN A 27 0.33 -0.63 -1.37
N GLY A 28 -0.54 -0.16 -0.49
CA GLY A 28 -1.97 -0.01 -0.77
C GLY A 28 -2.26 1.06 -1.83
N ALA A 29 -1.52 2.17 -1.81
CA ALA A 29 -1.67 3.19 -2.86
C ALA A 29 -1.19 2.66 -4.23
N LEU A 30 -0.02 2.01 -4.27
CA LEU A 30 0.55 1.49 -5.51
C LEU A 30 -0.26 0.33 -6.11
N GLN A 31 -0.89 -0.50 -5.29
CA GLN A 31 -1.81 -1.55 -5.75
C GLN A 31 -2.98 -1.01 -6.59
N ASN A 32 -3.45 0.21 -6.27
CA ASN A 32 -4.57 0.85 -6.96
C ASN A 32 -4.15 1.59 -8.23
N LEU A 33 -2.85 1.81 -8.45
CA LEU A 33 -2.32 2.52 -9.60
C LEU A 33 -2.01 1.53 -10.73
N GLU A 34 -2.59 1.72 -11.91
CA GLU A 34 -2.39 0.83 -13.06
C GLU A 34 -1.03 1.09 -13.72
N GLU A 35 -0.58 2.34 -13.71
CA GLU A 35 0.69 2.80 -14.22
C GLU A 35 1.86 2.16 -13.47
N PHE A 36 1.70 1.95 -12.15
CA PHE A 36 2.67 1.21 -11.35
C PHE A 36 2.80 -0.23 -11.83
N ALA A 37 1.67 -0.94 -11.93
CA ALA A 37 1.66 -2.33 -12.37
C ALA A 37 2.25 -2.48 -13.78
N THR A 38 1.97 -1.53 -14.68
CA THR A 38 2.51 -1.50 -16.04
C THR A 38 4.01 -1.28 -16.06
N THR A 39 4.49 -0.26 -15.35
CA THR A 39 5.93 0.11 -15.29
C THR A 39 6.78 -1.05 -14.76
N PHE A 40 6.29 -1.72 -13.71
CA PHE A 40 6.99 -2.84 -13.08
C PHE A 40 6.60 -4.21 -13.64
N ARG A 41 5.76 -4.25 -14.69
CA ARG A 41 5.29 -5.47 -15.35
C ARG A 41 4.71 -6.49 -14.35
N CYS A 42 3.94 -6.02 -13.38
CA CYS A 42 3.28 -6.86 -12.39
C CYS A 42 2.13 -7.64 -13.06
N ALA A 43 2.20 -8.97 -13.01
CA ALA A 43 1.14 -9.83 -13.55
C ALA A 43 -0.22 -9.59 -12.85
N PRO A 44 -1.35 -9.65 -13.57
CA PRO A 44 -2.68 -9.51 -12.97
C PRO A 44 -2.91 -10.51 -11.84
N GLY A 45 -3.56 -10.07 -10.76
CA GLY A 45 -3.87 -10.90 -9.60
C GLY A 45 -2.70 -11.11 -8.61
N THR A 46 -1.52 -10.57 -8.91
CA THR A 46 -0.41 -10.55 -7.95
C THR A 46 -0.68 -9.55 -6.82
N ARG A 47 0.05 -9.69 -5.70
CA ARG A 47 -0.11 -8.82 -4.53
C ARG A 47 -0.07 -7.33 -4.89
N MET A 48 0.79 -6.91 -5.81
CA MET A 48 0.94 -5.50 -6.21
C MET A 48 0.13 -5.10 -7.45
N ASN A 49 -0.64 -6.03 -8.02
CA ASN A 49 -1.59 -5.76 -9.09
C ASN A 49 -2.89 -6.57 -8.87
N PRO A 50 -3.65 -6.25 -7.81
CA PRO A 50 -4.90 -6.92 -7.53
C PRO A 50 -5.93 -6.65 -8.63
N VAL A 51 -6.84 -7.61 -8.83
CA VAL A 51 -7.95 -7.50 -9.80
C VAL A 51 -8.89 -6.35 -9.41
N ASN A 52 -9.16 -6.19 -8.10
CA ASN A 52 -10.01 -5.13 -7.59
C ASN A 52 -9.15 -3.93 -7.19
N LYS A 53 -9.26 -2.83 -7.93
CA LYS A 53 -8.60 -1.55 -7.65
C LYS A 53 -9.61 -0.50 -7.19
N CYS A 54 -9.25 0.28 -6.18
CA CYS A 54 -10.06 1.35 -5.63
C CYS A 54 -9.62 2.70 -6.22
N ARG A 55 -10.57 3.50 -6.71
CA ARG A 55 -10.34 4.87 -7.17
C ARG A 55 -11.49 5.75 -6.69
N VAL A 56 -11.16 6.77 -5.89
CA VAL A 56 -12.15 7.71 -5.35
C VAL A 56 -12.25 8.96 -6.22
N TYR A 57 -11.11 9.41 -6.74
CA TYR A 57 -11.00 10.61 -7.57
C TYR A 57 -10.43 10.24 -8.95
N PHE A 58 -10.85 10.98 -9.98
CA PHE A 58 -10.39 10.87 -11.37
C PHE A 58 -8.98 11.44 -11.56
#